data_AF-A0A6S7AHN6-F1
#
_entry.id   AF-A0A6S7AHN6-F1
#
_cell.length_a   1.000
_cell.length_b   1.000
_cell.length_c   1.000
_cell.angle_alpha   90.00
_cell.angle_beta   90.00
_cell.angle_gamma   90.00
#
_symmetry.space_group_name_H-M   'P 1'
#
loop_
_entity.id
_entity.type
_entity.pdbx_description
1 polymer ?
#
loop_
_entity_poly.entity_id
_entity_poly.type
_entity_poly.pdbx_seq_one_letter_code
_entity_poly.pdbx_strand_id
1 'polypeptide(L)'
;MSDGSEIVPNPVFNATDCVGLTRRLAFIELMELLEFSVLRLDPPSAGLSPAPLTELIGTQDWRLAEGGEAPPSSAERDEDHAVYIYSTTDALREAVLPAEDTLVRLDSAAAVSGDSLPSAPDMHGVRLSASARGPQTWPRVQTRARRPTLRVDLTRLLSRVVVPAARPHHMFELVQSVVRSRVWIDVVRA
;
A
#
# COMPACT_ATOMS: atom_id res chain seq x y z
N MET A 1 29.30 -38.94 -15.49
CA MET A 1 27.89 -38.53 -15.41
C MET A 1 27.59 -38.33 -13.94
N SER A 2 27.77 -37.12 -13.44
CA SER A 2 27.56 -36.76 -12.04
C SER A 2 26.34 -35.85 -12.01
N ASP A 3 25.24 -36.38 -11.49
CA ASP A 3 23.98 -35.66 -11.34
C ASP A 3 24.03 -34.90 -10.00
N GLY A 4 24.36 -33.62 -10.08
CA GLY A 4 24.33 -32.70 -8.94
C GLY A 4 22.93 -32.13 -8.80
N SER A 5 22.05 -32.86 -8.13
CA SER A 5 20.77 -32.29 -7.67
C SER A 5 21.04 -31.33 -6.51
N GLU A 6 21.26 -30.07 -6.87
CA GLU A 6 21.26 -28.94 -5.95
C GLU A 6 19.82 -28.76 -5.44
N ILE A 7 19.57 -29.21 -4.20
CA ILE A 7 18.32 -28.97 -3.49
C ILE A 7 18.26 -27.47 -3.22
N VAL A 8 17.60 -26.74 -4.12
CA VAL A 8 17.22 -25.35 -3.91
C VAL A 8 16.32 -25.33 -2.66
N PRO A 9 16.70 -24.66 -1.56
CA PRO A 9 15.81 -24.51 -0.43
C PRO A 9 14.61 -23.68 -0.88
N ASN A 10 13.48 -24.34 -1.02
CA ASN A 10 12.17 -23.71 -1.18
C ASN A 10 11.97 -22.81 0.05
N PRO A 11 11.83 -21.48 -0.08
CA PRO A 11 11.55 -20.65 1.08
C PRO A 11 10.11 -20.93 1.51
N VAL A 12 9.98 -21.89 2.43
CA VAL A 12 8.77 -22.14 3.19
C VAL A 12 8.61 -20.96 4.13
N PHE A 13 7.99 -19.88 3.66
CA PHE A 13 7.53 -18.78 4.51
C PHE A 13 6.35 -19.29 5.34
N ASN A 14 6.65 -19.88 6.50
CA ASN A 14 5.65 -20.23 7.50
C ASN A 14 5.81 -19.35 8.75
N ALA A 15 4.69 -18.75 9.13
CA ALA A 15 4.37 -18.06 10.39
C ALA A 15 4.84 -16.59 10.53
N THR A 16 3.92 -15.68 10.22
CA THR A 16 3.73 -14.41 10.96
C THR A 16 4.92 -13.45 11.04
N ASP A 17 5.64 -13.28 9.93
CA ASP A 17 6.62 -12.21 9.86
C ASP A 17 5.89 -10.86 9.74
N CYS A 18 6.06 -10.02 10.76
CA CYS A 18 5.70 -8.61 10.75
C CYS A 18 6.65 -7.90 9.77
N VAL A 19 6.37 -8.02 8.47
CA VAL A 19 7.23 -7.47 7.43
C VAL A 19 6.99 -5.97 7.34
N GLY A 20 8.07 -5.19 7.31
CA GLY A 20 8.00 -3.76 7.04
C GLY A 20 7.43 -3.51 5.65
N LEU A 21 6.52 -2.54 5.55
CA LEU A 21 5.87 -2.13 4.32
C LEU A 21 6.12 -0.64 4.08
N THR A 22 6.31 -0.27 2.83
CA THR A 22 6.41 1.11 2.38
C THR A 22 5.40 1.40 1.29
N ARG A 23 4.87 2.61 1.31
CA ARG A 23 4.03 3.11 0.23
C ARG A 23 4.42 4.52 -0.14
N ARG A 24 4.63 4.73 -1.44
CA ARG A 24 4.82 6.05 -2.04
C ARG A 24 3.46 6.75 -2.12
N LEU A 25 3.39 7.98 -1.62
CA LEU A 25 2.22 8.85 -1.70
C LEU A 25 2.59 10.17 -2.36
N ALA A 26 1.66 10.77 -3.10
CA ALA A 26 1.74 12.20 -3.38
C ALA A 26 1.52 12.99 -2.09
N PHE A 27 2.09 14.19 -1.96
CA PHE A 27 1.89 15.03 -0.78
C PHE A 27 0.40 15.29 -0.48
N ILE A 28 -0.42 15.52 -1.52
CA ILE A 28 -1.87 15.69 -1.36
C ILE A 28 -2.56 14.43 -0.82
N GLU A 29 -2.08 13.24 -1.18
CA GLU A 29 -2.61 11.99 -0.65
C GLU A 29 -2.22 11.79 0.81
N LEU A 30 -1.00 12.19 1.21
CA LEU A 30 -0.63 12.25 2.62
C LEU A 30 -1.55 13.21 3.39
N MET A 31 -1.81 14.40 2.86
CA MET A 31 -2.72 15.37 3.49
C MET A 31 -4.11 14.77 3.72
N GLU A 32 -4.68 14.11 2.71
CA GLU A 32 -5.99 13.47 2.83
C GLU A 32 -6.00 12.31 3.82
N LEU A 33 -4.93 11.50 3.84
CA LEU A 33 -4.76 10.45 4.83
C LEU A 33 -4.77 11.03 6.24
N LEU A 34 -4.01 12.09 6.49
CA LEU A 34 -3.90 12.73 7.81
C LEU A 34 -5.18 13.48 8.21
N GLU A 35 -5.87 14.09 7.26
CA GLU A 35 -7.09 14.87 7.51
C GLU A 35 -8.31 13.97 7.75
N PHE A 36 -8.50 12.98 6.88
CA PHE A 36 -9.72 12.19 6.82
C PHE A 36 -9.55 10.77 7.38
N SER A 37 -8.31 10.39 7.73
CA SER A 37 -7.99 9.03 8.18
C SER A 37 -8.44 7.99 7.14
N VAL A 38 -8.12 8.24 5.86
CA VAL A 38 -8.49 7.36 4.75
C VAL A 38 -7.33 7.00 3.83
N LEU A 39 -7.30 5.75 3.39
CA LEU A 39 -6.44 5.25 2.33
C LEU A 39 -7.18 5.26 1.00
N ARG A 40 -6.57 5.85 -0.04
CA ARG A 40 -7.10 5.79 -1.42
C ARG A 40 -6.85 4.42 -2.04
N LEU A 41 -7.89 3.83 -2.59
CA LEU A 41 -7.81 2.63 -3.39
C LEU A 41 -7.79 2.99 -4.87
N ASP A 42 -7.01 2.25 -5.63
CA ASP A 42 -7.07 2.26 -7.08
C ASP A 42 -8.27 1.44 -7.55
N PRO A 43 -9.02 1.93 -8.55
CA PRO A 43 -10.17 1.21 -9.07
C PRO A 43 -9.75 -0.13 -9.68
N PRO A 44 -10.63 -1.15 -9.66
CA PRO A 44 -10.33 -2.42 -10.30
C PRO A 44 -10.04 -2.23 -11.79
N SER A 45 -8.97 -2.85 -12.29
CA SER A 45 -8.70 -2.89 -13.73
C SER A 45 -9.84 -3.63 -14.44
N ALA A 46 -10.41 -3.00 -15.48
CA ALA A 46 -11.49 -3.59 -16.26
C ALA A 46 -11.02 -4.92 -16.89
N GLY A 47 -11.47 -6.05 -16.34
CA GLY A 47 -11.11 -7.38 -16.86
C GLY A 47 -11.04 -8.50 -15.82
N LEU A 48 -10.87 -8.16 -14.53
CA LEU A 48 -10.94 -9.15 -13.45
C LEU A 48 -12.41 -9.43 -13.11
N SER A 49 -12.95 -10.48 -13.72
CA SER A 49 -14.31 -10.96 -13.46
C SER A 49 -14.48 -11.25 -11.95
N PRO A 50 -15.39 -10.55 -11.24
CA PRO A 50 -15.63 -10.87 -9.83
C PRO A 50 -16.21 -12.28 -9.72
N ALA A 51 -15.73 -13.03 -8.73
CA ALA A 51 -16.44 -14.21 -8.26
C ALA A 51 -17.90 -13.82 -7.95
N PRO A 52 -18.89 -14.69 -8.22
CA PRO A 52 -20.32 -14.30 -8.33
C PRO A 52 -20.97 -13.75 -7.05
N LEU A 53 -20.23 -13.60 -5.95
CA LEU A 53 -20.73 -13.16 -4.64
C LEU A 53 -20.03 -11.92 -4.06
N THR A 54 -18.93 -11.44 -4.65
CA THR A 54 -18.14 -10.32 -4.10
C THR A 54 -17.63 -9.39 -5.21
N GLU A 55 -18.05 -8.14 -5.19
CA GLU A 55 -17.60 -7.10 -6.13
C GLU A 55 -16.32 -6.43 -5.61
N LEU A 56 -15.24 -6.40 -6.40
CA LEU A 56 -13.99 -5.73 -6.03
C LEU A 56 -14.19 -4.21 -6.09
N ILE A 57 -14.04 -3.52 -4.96
CA ILE A 57 -14.17 -2.07 -4.83
C ILE A 57 -12.90 -1.38 -5.32
N GLY A 58 -11.74 -1.94 -4.96
CA GLY A 58 -10.44 -1.41 -5.35
C GLY A 58 -9.28 -2.11 -4.66
N THR A 59 -8.08 -1.76 -5.07
CA THR A 59 -6.83 -2.33 -4.59
C THR A 59 -5.82 -1.26 -4.25
N GLN A 60 -4.83 -1.60 -3.43
CA GLN A 60 -3.72 -0.72 -3.10
C GLN A 60 -2.47 -1.54 -2.85
N ASP A 61 -1.40 -1.19 -3.56
CA ASP A 61 -0.14 -1.92 -3.48
C ASP A 61 0.85 -1.26 -2.50
N TRP A 62 1.47 -2.11 -1.68
CA TRP A 62 2.51 -1.79 -0.73
C TRP A 62 3.78 -2.56 -1.09
N ARG A 63 4.93 -1.89 -1.04
CA ARG A 63 6.23 -2.51 -1.29
C ARG A 63 6.79 -3.04 0.02
N LEU A 64 7.54 -4.13 0.02
CA LEU A 64 8.31 -4.50 1.19
C LEU A 64 9.35 -3.40 1.49
N ALA A 65 9.53 -3.09 2.78
CA ALA A 65 10.62 -2.25 3.22
C ALA A 65 11.92 -3.05 3.10
N GLU A 66 12.74 -2.73 2.10
CA GLU A 66 14.08 -3.33 2.00
C GLU A 66 14.90 -2.88 3.22
N GLY A 67 15.54 -3.84 3.88
CA GLY A 67 16.22 -3.62 5.15
C GLY A 67 17.31 -2.55 5.05
N GLY A 68 17.04 -1.39 5.65
CA GLY A 68 17.99 -0.30 5.81
C GLY A 68 17.69 0.93 4.96
N GLU A 69 16.84 1.80 5.49
CA GLU A 69 16.85 3.28 5.36
C GLU A 69 16.97 3.94 3.96
N ALA A 70 17.02 3.19 2.87
CA ALA A 70 17.12 3.73 1.53
C ALA A 70 15.78 3.57 0.81
N PRO A 71 15.03 4.65 0.52
CA PRO A 71 13.93 4.58 -0.42
C PRO A 71 14.46 4.13 -1.80
N PRO A 72 13.64 3.47 -2.63
CA PRO A 72 14.07 3.01 -3.94
C PRO A 72 14.68 4.17 -4.72
N SER A 73 15.92 3.96 -5.19
CA SER A 73 16.74 4.98 -5.82
C SER A 73 15.97 5.69 -6.92
N SER A 74 15.95 7.01 -6.81
CA SER A 74 15.49 8.00 -7.78
C SER A 74 15.71 7.62 -9.24
N ALA A 75 14.74 6.92 -9.83
CA ALA A 75 14.67 6.65 -11.26
C ALA A 75 13.22 6.60 -11.76
N GLU A 76 12.35 7.45 -11.20
CA GLU A 76 11.09 7.82 -11.83
C GLU A 76 11.10 9.35 -11.91
N ARG A 77 11.52 9.85 -13.08
CA ARG A 77 11.27 11.23 -13.48
C ARG A 77 9.77 11.44 -13.47
N ASP A 78 9.37 12.63 -13.06
CA ASP A 78 7.99 13.11 -13.00
C ASP A 78 7.14 12.43 -11.91
N GLU A 79 7.06 13.11 -10.76
CA GLU A 79 5.80 13.40 -10.07
C GLU A 79 6.08 14.23 -8.81
N ASP A 80 5.43 15.38 -8.75
CA ASP A 80 5.64 16.44 -7.76
C ASP A 80 5.46 15.92 -6.33
N HIS A 81 6.47 16.17 -5.49
CA HIS A 81 6.38 16.05 -4.03
C HIS A 81 5.95 14.69 -3.47
N ALA A 82 6.44 13.59 -4.04
CA ALA A 82 6.24 12.26 -3.45
C ALA A 82 6.95 12.10 -2.09
N VAL A 83 6.25 11.48 -1.14
CA VAL A 83 6.68 11.10 0.20
C VAL A 83 6.42 9.61 0.42
N TYR A 84 7.02 9.00 1.43
CA TYR A 84 6.83 7.58 1.73
C TYR A 84 6.29 7.41 3.14
N ILE A 85 5.32 6.52 3.30
CA ILE A 85 4.84 6.08 4.61
C ILE A 85 5.33 4.67 4.88
N TYR A 86 5.64 4.40 6.15
CA TYR A 86 6.07 3.10 6.64
C TYR A 86 5.02 2.48 7.56
N SER A 87 4.74 1.21 7.34
CA SER A 87 3.85 0.38 8.14
C SER A 87 4.43 -1.03 8.27
N THR A 88 3.67 -1.95 8.85
CA THR A 88 3.95 -3.38 8.79
C THR A 88 2.70 -4.12 8.31
N THR A 89 2.84 -5.37 7.89
CA THR A 89 1.70 -6.21 7.49
C THR A 89 0.62 -6.31 8.57
N ASP A 90 1.03 -6.47 9.84
CA ASP A 90 0.10 -6.55 10.97
C ASP A 90 -0.50 -5.20 11.31
N ALA A 91 0.31 -4.14 11.36
CA ALA A 91 -0.16 -2.77 11.58
C ALA A 91 -1.18 -2.35 10.51
N LEU A 92 -0.92 -2.66 9.24
CA LEU A 92 -1.84 -2.40 8.14
C LEU A 92 -3.15 -3.19 8.31
N ARG A 93 -3.08 -4.46 8.73
CA ARG A 93 -4.27 -5.29 8.96
C ARG A 93 -5.10 -4.77 10.13
N GLU A 94 -4.47 -4.38 11.23
CA GLU A 94 -5.14 -3.87 12.41
C GLU A 94 -5.68 -2.44 12.25
N ALA A 95 -5.01 -1.63 11.44
CA ALA A 95 -5.40 -0.24 11.25
C ALA A 95 -6.62 -0.07 10.34
N VAL A 96 -6.89 -1.02 9.44
CA VAL A 96 -8.01 -0.89 8.50
C VAL A 96 -9.33 -1.10 9.23
N LEU A 97 -10.25 -0.14 9.06
CA LEU A 97 -11.58 -0.14 9.66
C LEU A 97 -12.64 -0.36 8.56
N PRO A 98 -12.91 -1.62 8.18
CA PRO A 98 -13.89 -1.91 7.14
C PRO A 98 -15.30 -1.51 7.57
N ALA A 99 -16.11 -1.04 6.62
CA ALA A 99 -17.56 -0.95 6.83
C ALA A 99 -18.17 -2.36 6.92
N GLU A 100 -19.37 -2.48 7.48
CA GLU A 100 -20.04 -3.77 7.74
C GLU A 100 -20.12 -4.69 6.50
N ASP A 101 -20.33 -4.09 5.33
CA ASP A 101 -20.45 -4.80 4.05
C ASP A 101 -19.14 -4.87 3.26
N THR A 102 -18.01 -4.48 3.85
CA THR A 102 -16.70 -4.45 3.19
C THR A 102 -15.80 -5.57 3.72
N LEU A 103 -15.35 -6.43 2.81
CA LEU A 103 -14.33 -7.44 3.05
C LEU A 103 -12.98 -6.89 2.61
N VAL A 104 -12.03 -6.86 3.55
CA VAL A 104 -10.65 -6.45 3.28
C VAL A 104 -9.76 -7.69 3.28
N ARG A 105 -8.91 -7.82 2.26
CA ARG A 105 -7.91 -8.88 2.15
C ARG A 105 -6.53 -8.29 1.92
N LEU A 106 -5.53 -9.01 2.41
CA LEU A 106 -4.14 -8.63 2.31
C LEU A 106 -3.38 -9.81 1.70
N ASP A 107 -3.08 -9.72 0.41
CA ASP A 107 -2.50 -10.80 -0.38
C ASP A 107 -1.04 -10.50 -0.73
N SER A 108 -0.19 -11.52 -0.84
CA SER A 108 1.17 -11.33 -1.36
C SER A 108 1.10 -11.01 -2.86
N ALA A 109 1.73 -9.91 -3.27
CA ALA A 109 1.69 -9.43 -4.66
C ALA A 109 2.37 -10.41 -5.64
N ALA A 110 3.21 -11.32 -5.16
CA ALA A 110 3.86 -12.35 -5.98
C ALA A 110 2.89 -13.46 -6.46
N ALA A 111 1.73 -13.61 -5.83
CA ALA A 111 0.80 -14.73 -6.10
C ALA A 111 -0.33 -14.41 -7.09
N VAL A 112 -0.43 -13.17 -7.60
CA VAL A 112 -1.57 -12.72 -8.44
C VAL A 112 -1.24 -12.68 -9.94
N SER A 113 -0.01 -13.03 -10.33
CA SER A 113 0.40 -13.11 -11.74
C SER A 113 -0.03 -14.43 -12.38
N GLY A 114 -1.33 -14.60 -12.56
CA GLY A 114 -1.90 -15.56 -13.50
C GLY A 114 -1.99 -14.92 -14.89
N ASP A 115 -1.06 -15.33 -15.77
CA ASP A 115 -1.13 -15.21 -17.23
C ASP A 115 -0.99 -13.79 -17.85
N SER A 116 0.26 -13.35 -18.12
CA SER A 116 0.73 -12.70 -19.37
C SER A 116 1.94 -11.77 -19.15
N LEU A 117 3.07 -12.14 -19.77
CA LEU A 117 4.33 -11.40 -20.04
C LEU A 117 5.21 -10.91 -18.86
N PRO A 118 6.55 -11.04 -18.95
CA PRO A 118 7.47 -10.55 -17.94
C PRO A 118 7.77 -9.08 -18.21
N SER A 119 7.33 -8.17 -17.33
CA SER A 119 7.81 -6.79 -17.35
C SER A 119 7.82 -6.23 -15.94
N ALA A 120 9.03 -5.81 -15.55
CA ALA A 120 9.52 -5.32 -14.26
C ALA A 120 9.88 -6.42 -13.24
N PRO A 121 11.10 -6.37 -12.66
CA PRO A 121 11.59 -7.37 -11.72
C PRO A 121 10.79 -7.28 -10.41
N ASP A 122 10.42 -8.44 -9.88
CA ASP A 122 10.24 -8.74 -8.45
C ASP A 122 9.76 -7.57 -7.57
N MET A 123 8.54 -7.09 -7.80
CA MET A 123 7.86 -6.30 -6.77
C MET A 123 7.34 -7.25 -5.68
N HIS A 124 8.26 -7.70 -4.83
CA HIS A 124 7.90 -8.29 -3.55
C HIS A 124 7.14 -7.24 -2.74
N GLY A 125 5.85 -7.49 -2.55
CA GLY A 125 4.95 -6.53 -1.95
C GLY A 125 3.68 -7.20 -1.49
N VAL A 126 2.80 -6.38 -0.96
CA VAL A 126 1.53 -6.78 -0.40
C VAL A 126 0.43 -5.95 -1.04
N ARG A 127 -0.63 -6.60 -1.49
CA ARG A 127 -1.81 -5.97 -2.06
C ARG A 127 -2.94 -5.97 -1.04
N LEU A 128 -3.37 -4.77 -0.66
CA LEU A 128 -4.61 -4.56 0.08
C LEU A 128 -5.76 -4.51 -0.93
N SER A 129 -6.77 -5.37 -0.77
CA SER A 129 -7.97 -5.36 -1.61
C SER A 129 -9.22 -5.18 -0.75
N ALA A 130 -10.16 -4.37 -1.24
CA ALA A 130 -11.46 -4.19 -0.62
C ALA A 130 -12.55 -4.69 -1.57
N SER A 131 -13.49 -5.46 -1.04
CA SER A 131 -14.61 -6.02 -1.81
C SER A 131 -15.92 -5.88 -1.05
N ALA A 132 -17.02 -5.71 -1.78
CA ALA A 132 -18.36 -5.65 -1.22
C ALA A 132 -18.88 -7.07 -0.95
N ARG A 133 -19.56 -7.29 0.18
CA ARG A 133 -20.18 -8.56 0.53
C ARG A 133 -21.60 -8.62 -0.09
N GLY A 134 -21.75 -9.35 -1.18
CA GLY A 134 -23.03 -9.61 -1.83
C GLY A 134 -23.33 -8.72 -3.04
N PRO A 135 -24.30 -9.12 -3.90
CA PRO A 135 -24.65 -8.43 -5.14
C PRO A 135 -25.47 -7.14 -4.95
N GLN A 136 -25.32 -6.44 -3.82
CA GLN A 136 -26.22 -5.37 -3.42
C GLN A 136 -25.52 -3.99 -3.40
N THR A 137 -25.95 -3.17 -4.36
CA THR A 137 -26.15 -1.71 -4.26
C THR A 137 -25.14 -0.94 -3.40
N TRP A 138 -23.86 -0.95 -3.78
CA TRP A 138 -23.10 0.28 -3.63
C TRP A 138 -23.91 1.37 -4.34
N PRO A 139 -24.24 2.51 -3.71
CA PRO A 139 -24.95 3.55 -4.42
C PRO A 139 -24.08 3.91 -5.61
N ARG A 140 -24.57 3.64 -6.83
CA ARG A 140 -24.00 4.11 -8.11
C ARG A 140 -23.88 5.65 -8.19
N VAL A 141 -24.13 6.33 -7.08
CA VAL A 141 -23.87 7.72 -6.76
C VAL A 141 -22.45 7.90 -6.17
N GLN A 142 -21.51 6.98 -6.37
CA GLN A 142 -20.12 7.42 -6.55
C GLN A 142 -20.03 8.02 -7.95
N THR A 143 -20.31 9.31 -7.98
CA THR A 143 -19.89 10.23 -9.04
C THR A 143 -18.55 9.75 -9.57
N ARG A 144 -18.43 9.61 -10.90
CA ARG A 144 -17.24 9.21 -11.69
C ARG A 144 -15.92 9.93 -11.35
N ALA A 145 -15.85 10.73 -10.29
CA ALA A 145 -14.79 11.64 -9.92
C ALA A 145 -14.09 11.31 -8.59
N ARG A 146 -14.58 10.40 -7.73
CA ARG A 146 -13.92 10.09 -6.44
C ARG A 146 -13.38 8.67 -6.42
N ARG A 147 -12.06 8.53 -6.19
CA ARG A 147 -11.42 7.23 -5.97
C ARG A 147 -12.00 6.57 -4.71
N PRO A 148 -12.20 5.25 -4.69
CA PRO A 148 -12.65 4.54 -3.50
C PRO A 148 -11.66 4.75 -2.33
N THR A 149 -12.16 4.77 -1.11
CA THR A 149 -11.34 4.99 0.10
C THR A 149 -11.67 3.99 1.21
N LEU A 150 -10.68 3.65 2.02
CA LEU A 150 -10.83 2.84 3.24
C LEU A 150 -10.49 3.68 4.47
N ARG A 151 -11.32 3.59 5.51
CA ARG A 151 -11.02 4.24 6.79
C ARG A 151 -9.92 3.48 7.51
N VAL A 152 -9.06 4.21 8.20
CA VAL A 152 -7.92 3.66 8.93
C VAL A 152 -7.72 4.34 10.28
N ASP A 153 -7.15 3.61 11.24
CA ASP A 153 -6.53 4.16 12.44
C ASP A 153 -5.10 4.59 12.11
N LEU A 154 -4.87 5.90 12.04
CA LEU A 154 -3.55 6.46 11.68
C LEU A 154 -2.45 6.10 12.68
N THR A 155 -2.79 5.97 13.97
CA THR A 155 -1.80 5.69 15.03
C THR A 155 -1.30 4.26 14.95
N ARG A 156 -2.13 3.34 14.47
CA ARG A 156 -1.73 1.97 14.17
C ARG A 156 -1.08 1.84 12.81
N LEU A 157 -1.60 2.55 11.80
CA LEU A 157 -1.14 2.42 10.43
C LEU A 157 0.30 2.92 10.26
N LEU A 158 0.56 4.13 10.76
CA LEU A 158 1.78 4.87 10.43
C LEU A 158 2.81 4.71 11.54
N SER A 159 3.94 4.11 11.20
CA SER A 159 5.10 4.05 12.09
C SER A 159 6.07 5.22 11.86
N ARG A 160 6.18 5.67 10.60
CA ARG A 160 7.12 6.72 10.17
C ARG A 160 6.71 7.30 8.82
N VAL A 161 7.07 8.55 8.59
CA VAL A 161 7.02 9.21 7.28
C VAL A 161 8.44 9.54 6.83
N VAL A 162 8.76 9.25 5.58
CA VAL A 162 10.07 9.51 4.98
C VAL A 162 9.92 10.49 3.82
N VAL A 163 10.70 11.57 3.88
CA VAL A 163 10.84 12.54 2.79
C VAL A 163 12.18 12.29 2.10
N PRO A 164 12.22 12.04 0.78
CA PRO A 164 13.48 11.82 0.08
C PRO A 164 14.44 13.02 0.19
N ALA A 165 15.74 12.79 0.37
CA ALA A 165 16.75 13.83 0.48
C ALA A 165 16.80 14.75 -0.74
N ALA A 166 16.49 14.20 -1.92
CA ALA A 166 16.39 14.94 -3.17
C ALA A 166 15.30 16.03 -3.17
N ARG A 167 14.35 16.00 -2.21
CA ARG A 167 13.31 17.03 -2.10
C ARG A 167 13.84 18.31 -1.42
N PRO A 168 13.32 19.49 -1.79
CA PRO A 168 13.69 20.75 -1.14
C PRO A 168 13.45 20.75 0.37
N HIS A 169 14.26 21.50 1.12
CA HIS A 169 14.19 21.55 2.58
C HIS A 169 12.82 22.00 3.10
N HIS A 170 12.20 23.01 2.47
CA HIS A 170 10.88 23.50 2.86
C HIS A 170 9.78 22.42 2.76
N MET A 171 9.94 21.43 1.87
CA MET A 171 9.01 20.30 1.77
C MET A 171 9.13 19.39 2.99
N PHE A 172 10.35 19.13 3.47
CA PHE A 172 10.57 18.37 4.70
C PHE A 172 9.96 19.08 5.91
N GLU A 173 10.19 20.39 6.05
CA GLU A 173 9.60 21.18 7.14
C GLU A 173 8.07 21.18 7.08
N LEU A 174 7.49 21.30 5.89
CA LEU A 174 6.04 21.25 5.69
C LEU A 174 5.46 19.89 6.09
N VAL A 175 6.03 18.79 5.58
CA VAL A 175 5.60 17.42 5.93
C VAL A 175 5.74 17.20 7.44
N GLN A 176 6.87 17.59 8.03
CA GLN A 176 7.13 17.45 9.45
C GLN A 176 6.10 18.22 10.29
N SER A 177 5.78 19.45 9.90
CA SER A 177 4.79 20.29 10.57
C SER A 177 3.39 19.67 10.53
N VAL A 178 2.93 19.28 9.33
CA VAL A 178 1.59 18.70 9.14
C VAL A 178 1.48 17.37 9.89
N VAL A 179 2.45 16.46 9.71
CA VAL A 179 2.43 15.15 10.38
C VAL A 179 2.35 15.34 11.89
N ARG A 180 3.27 16.11 12.49
CA ARG A 180 3.29 16.33 13.95
C ARG A 180 2.04 17.03 14.48
N SER A 181 1.33 17.81 13.65
CA SER A 181 0.07 18.43 14.06
C SER A 181 -1.10 17.44 14.15
N ARG A 182 -1.03 16.30 13.44
CA ARG A 182 -2.12 15.32 13.34
C ARG A 182 -1.82 14.00 14.03
N VAL A 183 -0.57 13.55 13.98
CA VAL A 183 -0.08 12.29 14.55
C VAL A 183 1.34 12.46 15.04
N TRP A 184 1.62 11.96 16.24
CA TRP A 184 2.94 12.05 16.85
C TRP A 184 3.84 10.91 16.39
N ILE A 185 4.23 10.96 15.10
CA ILE A 185 5.11 9.97 14.48
C ILE A 185 6.37 10.63 13.93
N ASP A 186 7.42 9.83 13.77
CA ASP A 186 8.69 10.31 13.26
C ASP A 186 8.60 10.68 11.77
N VAL A 187 9.16 11.84 11.44
CA VAL A 187 9.40 12.27 10.06
C VAL A 187 10.89 12.35 9.86
N VAL A 188 11.41 11.52 8.96
CA VAL A 188 12.84 11.44 8.66
C VAL A 188 13.11 11.84 7.22
N ARG A 189 14.36 12.26 6.99
CA ARG A 189 14.89 12.54 5.67
C ARG A 189 15.89 11.45 5.32
N ALA A 190 15.67 10.77 4.19
CA ALA A 190 16.53 9.68 3.71
C ALA A 190 17.48 10.16 2.62
#